data_AF-A0A7S2UGQ1-F1
#
_entry.id   AF-A0A7S2UGQ1-F1
#
_cell.length_a   1.000
_cell.length_b   1.000
_cell.length_c   1.000
_cell.angle_alpha   90.00
_cell.angle_beta   90.00
_cell.angle_gamma   90.00
#
_symmetry.space_group_name_H-M   'P 1'
#
loop_
_entity.id
_entity.type
_entity.pdbx_description
1 polymer ?
#
loop_
_entity_poly.entity_id
_entity_poly.type
_entity_poly.pdbx_seq_one_letter_code
_entity_poly.pdbx_strand_id
1 'polypeptide(L)'
;RTNKRSRSASNEGTGDPSPLLQMRWLRIVVDEGHELGTHEAGSNVTRFINQVAAERRWAMSGTPMTGDEDDINFSAKGLDQLQRLLFFLRHPKYGTIPSEAKYKSPYIFA
;
A
#
# COMPACT_ATOMS: atom_id res chain seq x y z
N ARG A 1 7.45 -48.71 23.24
CA ARG A 1 7.69 -48.55 21.79
C ARG A 1 6.70 -47.52 21.24
N THR A 2 7.04 -46.23 21.29
CA THR A 2 6.32 -45.15 20.59
C THR A 2 7.30 -44.01 20.32
N ASN A 3 7.95 -44.05 19.15
CA ASN A 3 8.86 -42.99 18.69
C ASN A 3 8.03 -41.78 18.27
N LYS A 4 8.02 -40.73 19.11
CA LYS A 4 7.51 -39.41 18.76
C LYS A 4 8.54 -38.74 17.85
N ARG A 5 8.43 -38.95 16.54
CA ARG A 5 9.24 -38.23 15.54
C ARG A 5 8.84 -36.76 15.58
N SER A 6 9.71 -35.94 16.18
CA SER A 6 9.75 -34.50 16.00
C SER A 6 9.95 -34.22 14.50
N ARG A 7 8.93 -33.66 13.85
CA ARG A 7 9.10 -33.02 12.54
C ARG A 7 9.84 -31.71 12.79
N SER A 8 11.15 -31.72 12.61
CA SER A 8 11.93 -30.50 12.40
C SER A 8 11.48 -29.92 11.06
N ALA A 9 10.56 -28.96 11.10
CA ALA A 9 10.25 -28.14 9.94
C ALA A 9 11.44 -27.22 9.71
N SER A 10 12.37 -27.65 8.86
CA SER A 10 13.34 -26.77 8.20
C SER A 10 12.55 -25.89 7.23
N ASN A 11 11.94 -24.82 7.75
CA ASN A 11 11.34 -23.79 6.92
C ASN A 11 12.45 -22.80 6.53
N GLU A 12 13.36 -23.24 5.66
CA GLU A 12 14.23 -22.32 4.94
C GLU A 12 13.35 -21.56 3.94
N GLY A 13 12.87 -20.41 4.39
CA GLY A 13 12.10 -19.46 3.61
C GLY A 13 12.95 -18.69 2.61
N THR A 14 13.60 -19.40 1.70
CA THR A 14 14.18 -18.83 0.47
C THR A 14 13.35 -19.31 -0.73
N GLY A 15 12.02 -19.17 -0.62
CA GLY A 15 11.15 -19.33 -1.78
C GLY A 15 11.50 -18.25 -2.81
N ASP A 16 11.69 -18.67 -4.06
CA ASP A 16 11.96 -17.76 -5.16
C ASP A 16 10.96 -16.58 -5.15
N PRO A 17 11.42 -15.35 -5.43
CA PRO A 17 10.53 -14.20 -5.45
C PRO A 17 9.43 -14.41 -6.50
N SER A 18 8.21 -13.96 -6.19
CA SER A 18 7.06 -14.09 -7.09
C SER A 18 7.43 -13.64 -8.50
N PRO A 19 7.15 -14.43 -9.56
CA PRO A 19 7.46 -14.06 -10.94
C PRO A 19 6.91 -12.68 -11.35
N LEU A 20 5.79 -12.26 -10.75
CA LEU A 20 5.19 -10.95 -10.98
C LEU A 20 6.02 -9.78 -10.44
N LEU A 21 6.86 -10.02 -9.42
CA LEU A 21 7.79 -9.06 -8.84
C LEU A 21 9.13 -9.01 -9.60
N GLN A 22 9.42 -10.00 -10.44
CA GLN A 22 10.66 -10.05 -11.23
C GLN A 22 10.57 -9.24 -12.54
N MET A 23 9.38 -8.77 -12.91
CA MET A 23 9.14 -7.99 -14.12
C MET A 23 9.03 -6.49 -13.83
N ARG A 24 9.46 -5.66 -14.79
CA ARG A 24 9.15 -4.23 -14.81
C ARG A 24 7.95 -3.97 -15.70
N TRP A 25 6.86 -3.54 -15.10
CA TRP A 25 5.62 -3.26 -15.81
C TRP A 25 5.62 -1.82 -16.35
N LEU A 26 5.06 -1.62 -17.54
CA LEU A 26 4.82 -0.26 -18.04
C LEU A 26 3.72 0.43 -17.22
N ARG A 27 2.67 -0.32 -16.85
CA ARG A 27 1.54 0.19 -16.08
C ARG A 27 0.88 -0.87 -15.23
N ILE A 28 0.34 -0.45 -14.09
CA ILE A 28 -0.64 -1.20 -13.29
C ILE A 28 -1.93 -0.38 -13.30
N VAL A 29 -3.05 -1.06 -13.58
CA VAL A 29 -4.39 -0.47 -13.53
C VAL A 29 -5.21 -1.33 -12.57
N VAL A 30 -5.71 -0.73 -11.51
CA VAL A 30 -6.56 -1.39 -10.51
C VAL A 30 -7.97 -0.91 -10.72
N ASP A 31 -8.85 -1.84 -11.05
CA ASP A 31 -10.29 -1.60 -11.04
C ASP A 31 -10.81 -1.64 -9.60
N GLU A 32 -11.91 -0.94 -9.33
CA GLU A 32 -12.45 -0.72 -7.98
C GLU A 32 -11.36 -0.26 -6.98
N GLY A 33 -10.60 0.75 -7.37
CA GLY A 33 -9.41 1.20 -6.65
C GLY A 33 -9.63 1.54 -5.18
N HIS A 34 -10.87 1.85 -4.77
CA HIS A 34 -11.22 2.11 -3.38
C HIS A 34 -10.92 0.93 -2.45
N GLU A 35 -10.84 -0.31 -2.96
CA GLU A 35 -10.40 -1.49 -2.20
C GLU A 35 -8.97 -1.32 -1.63
N LEU A 36 -8.11 -0.58 -2.32
CA LEU A 36 -6.77 -0.26 -1.81
C LEU A 36 -6.80 0.74 -0.65
N GLY A 37 -7.86 1.55 -0.57
CA GLY A 37 -8.08 2.50 0.53
C GLY A 37 -8.72 1.84 1.74
N THR A 38 -9.71 0.96 1.53
CA THR A 38 -10.44 0.27 2.61
C THR A 38 -9.55 -0.72 3.36
N HIS A 39 -8.74 -1.50 2.62
CA HIS A 39 -7.82 -2.45 3.23
C HIS A 39 -6.70 -1.78 4.01
N GLU A 40 -6.31 -2.40 5.12
CA GLU A 40 -5.14 -1.96 5.87
C GLU A 40 -3.89 -1.98 4.98
N ALA A 41 -2.99 -1.01 5.19
CA ALA A 41 -1.73 -0.94 4.45
C ALA A 41 -0.88 -2.22 4.59
N GLY A 42 -1.09 -2.98 5.67
CA GLY A 42 -0.43 -4.26 5.95
C GLY A 42 -1.07 -5.48 5.27
N SER A 43 -2.20 -5.32 4.57
CA SER A 43 -2.85 -6.44 3.88
C SER A 43 -1.92 -7.04 2.82
N ASN A 44 -2.02 -8.35 2.58
CA ASN A 44 -1.18 -9.03 1.60
C ASN A 44 -1.29 -8.41 0.20
N VAL A 45 -2.50 -7.99 -0.19
CA VAL A 45 -2.77 -7.35 -1.48
C VAL A 45 -2.09 -5.98 -1.55
N THR A 46 -2.32 -5.11 -0.57
CA THR A 46 -1.73 -3.77 -0.54
C THR A 46 -0.21 -3.83 -0.46
N ARG A 47 0.37 -4.78 0.28
CA ARG A 47 1.81 -4.98 0.34
C ARG A 47 2.37 -5.45 -1.00
N PHE A 48 1.77 -6.48 -1.58
CA PHE A 48 2.23 -7.07 -2.84
C PHE A 48 2.16 -6.04 -3.99
N ILE A 49 1.03 -5.36 -4.16
CA ILE A 49 0.87 -4.40 -5.27
C ILE A 49 1.80 -3.19 -5.13
N ASN A 50 2.14 -2.81 -3.89
CA ASN A 50 3.14 -1.78 -3.63
C ASN A 50 4.59 -2.25 -3.81
N GLN A 51 4.84 -3.55 -3.96
CA GLN A 51 6.16 -4.07 -4.33
C GLN A 51 6.32 -4.21 -5.85
N VAL A 52 5.23 -4.35 -6.61
CA VAL A 52 5.30 -4.49 -8.08
C VAL A 52 5.90 -3.22 -8.72
N ALA A 53 7.00 -3.39 -9.45
CA ALA A 53 7.66 -2.31 -10.18
C ALA A 53 6.85 -1.90 -11.42
N ALA A 54 6.43 -0.65 -11.48
CA ALA A 54 5.71 -0.10 -12.63
C ALA A 54 6.03 1.38 -12.87
N GLU A 55 6.08 1.80 -14.14
CA GLU A 55 6.28 3.23 -14.47
C GLU A 55 5.04 4.08 -14.18
N ARG A 56 3.84 3.54 -14.37
CA ARG A 56 2.57 4.25 -14.20
C ARG A 56 1.59 3.42 -13.37
N ARG A 57 0.82 4.08 -12.51
CA ARG A 57 -0.15 3.43 -11.63
C ARG A 57 -1.48 4.17 -11.71
N TRP A 58 -2.54 3.41 -11.94
CA TRP A 58 -3.89 3.92 -12.16
C TRP A 58 -4.83 3.19 -11.20
N ALA A 59 -5.69 3.94 -10.52
CA ALA A 59 -6.78 3.41 -9.73
C ALA A 59 -8.08 3.94 -10.34
N MET A 60 -8.90 3.04 -10.87
CA MET A 60 -10.20 3.36 -11.45
C MET A 60 -11.25 3.10 -10.36
N SER A 61 -11.99 4.12 -9.94
CA SER A 61 -13.05 3.97 -8.95
C SER A 61 -14.11 5.06 -9.15
N GLY A 62 -15.38 4.67 -9.13
CA GLY A 62 -16.50 5.64 -9.08
C GLY A 62 -16.67 6.28 -7.70
N THR A 63 -16.19 5.61 -6.66
CA THR A 63 -16.30 6.00 -5.25
C THR A 63 -14.93 5.87 -4.58
N PRO A 64 -14.01 6.85 -4.74
CA PRO A 64 -12.63 6.73 -4.24
C PRO A 64 -12.55 6.66 -2.70
N MET A 65 -13.57 7.15 -2.00
CA MET A 65 -13.74 7.01 -0.55
C MET A 65 -15.07 6.33 -0.29
N THR A 66 -15.09 5.44 0.70
CA THR A 66 -16.28 4.65 1.07
C THR A 66 -16.48 4.68 2.59
N GLY A 67 -17.71 4.48 3.04
CA GLY A 67 -18.06 4.49 4.45
C GLY A 67 -19.47 4.99 4.66
N ASP A 68 -19.86 5.05 5.93
CA ASP A 68 -21.13 5.65 6.36
C ASP A 68 -20.94 7.16 6.50
N GLU A 69 -21.62 7.95 5.67
CA GLU A 69 -21.54 9.42 5.68
C GLU A 69 -22.07 10.03 6.99
N ASP A 70 -22.94 9.30 7.69
CA ASP A 70 -23.51 9.74 8.97
C ASP A 70 -22.57 9.43 10.17
N ASP A 71 -21.47 8.69 9.96
CA ASP A 71 -20.46 8.45 11.00
C ASP A 71 -19.67 9.73 11.29
N ILE A 72 -19.56 10.10 12.56
CA ILE A 72 -18.76 11.24 13.03
C ILE A 72 -17.29 11.16 12.57
N ASN A 73 -16.77 9.96 12.29
CA ASN A 73 -15.42 9.72 11.82
C ASN A 73 -15.32 9.58 10.30
N PHE A 74 -16.40 9.81 9.55
CA PHE A 74 -16.44 9.64 8.09
C PHE A 74 -15.27 10.36 7.40
N SER A 75 -15.08 11.65 7.72
CA SER A 75 -13.99 12.45 7.15
C SER A 75 -12.60 11.92 7.49
N ALA A 76 -12.39 11.42 8.71
CA ALA A 76 -11.11 10.87 9.13
C ALA A 76 -10.81 9.55 8.40
N LYS A 77 -11.80 8.66 8.29
CA LYS A 77 -11.70 7.40 7.54
C LYS A 77 -11.45 7.66 6.05
N GLY A 78 -12.17 8.61 5.46
CA GLY A 78 -11.96 9.02 4.07
C GLY A 78 -10.54 9.55 3.83
N LEU A 79 -10.00 10.33 4.77
CA LEU A 79 -8.62 10.81 4.69
C LEU A 79 -7.60 9.65 4.76
N ASP A 80 -7.80 8.67 5.64
CA ASP A 80 -6.94 7.49 5.71
C ASP A 80 -6.98 6.66 4.42
N GLN A 81 -8.18 6.46 3.86
CA GLN A 81 -8.37 5.79 2.57
C GLN A 81 -7.64 6.55 1.45
N LEU A 82 -7.76 7.89 1.42
CA LEU A 82 -7.06 8.74 0.46
C LEU A 82 -5.54 8.62 0.62
N GLN A 83 -5.00 8.62 1.83
CA GLN A 83 -3.55 8.43 2.05
C GLN A 83 -3.05 7.09 1.51
N ARG A 84 -3.83 6.02 1.67
CA ARG A 84 -3.50 4.68 1.15
C ARG A 84 -3.55 4.63 -0.38
N LEU A 85 -4.54 5.28 -0.99
CA LEU A 85 -4.61 5.45 -2.44
C LEU A 85 -3.40 6.23 -2.98
N LEU A 86 -3.05 7.35 -2.35
CA LEU A 86 -1.89 8.15 -2.73
C LEU A 86 -0.59 7.37 -2.57
N PHE A 87 -0.48 6.53 -1.54
CA PHE A 87 0.66 5.62 -1.37
C PHE A 87 0.78 4.64 -2.53
N PHE A 88 -0.33 4.03 -2.96
CA PHE A 88 -0.35 3.19 -4.16
C PHE A 88 0.06 3.97 -5.42
N LEU A 89 -0.48 5.17 -5.61
CA LEU A 89 -0.20 6.03 -6.76
C LEU A 89 1.20 6.67 -6.72
N ARG A 90 1.98 6.44 -5.65
CA ARG A 90 3.33 7.02 -5.43
C ARG A 90 3.34 8.55 -5.33
N HIS A 91 2.27 9.14 -4.79
CA HIS A 91 2.23 10.56 -4.49
C HIS A 91 2.84 10.87 -3.12
N PRO A 92 3.32 12.11 -2.91
CA PRO A 92 3.72 12.59 -1.59
C PRO A 92 2.58 12.44 -0.57
N LYS A 93 2.95 12.28 0.70
CA LYS A 93 1.97 12.34 1.80
C LYS A 93 1.52 13.78 1.98
N TYR A 94 0.21 14.01 2.06
CA TYR A 94 -0.39 15.32 2.30
C TYR A 94 -1.09 15.34 3.66
N GLY A 95 -1.32 16.52 4.24
CA GLY A 95 -2.09 16.67 5.48
C GLY A 95 -1.41 16.11 6.74
N THR A 96 -0.20 15.54 6.62
CA THR A 96 0.65 15.26 7.78
C THR A 96 1.31 16.56 8.20
N ILE A 97 1.11 16.97 9.46
CA ILE A 97 1.95 18.02 10.04
C ILE A 97 3.39 17.47 9.99
N PRO A 98 4.32 18.12 9.27
CA PRO A 98 5.72 17.74 9.38
C PRO A 98 6.07 17.83 10.86
N SER A 99 6.53 16.75 11.48
CA SER A 99 7.18 16.91 12.78
C SER A 99 8.23 18.01 12.60
N GLU A 100 8.31 18.92 13.56
CA GLU A 100 9.01 20.22 13.60
C GLU A 100 10.45 20.30 13.03
N ALA A 101 11.02 19.21 12.51
CA ALA A 101 12.40 19.05 12.08
C ALA A 101 12.72 19.48 10.64
N LYS A 102 11.81 20.11 9.87
CA LYS A 102 12.10 20.44 8.45
C LYS A 102 11.78 21.87 7.98
N TYR A 103 11.76 22.86 8.86
CA TYR A 103 11.97 24.25 8.43
C TYR A 103 13.47 24.55 8.20
N LYS A 104 14.04 23.85 7.23
CA LYS A 104 15.15 24.36 6.41
C LYS A 104 14.91 23.85 4.99
N SER A 105 14.22 24.66 4.19
CA SER A 105 14.13 24.47 2.74
C SER A 105 15.53 24.58 2.13
N PRO A 106 16.03 23.58 1.38
CA PRO A 106 17.28 23.72 0.65
C PRO A 106 17.10 23.92 -0.86
N TYR A 107 15.87 24.10 -1.38
CA TYR A 107 15.66 24.23 -2.81
C TYR A 107 15.28 25.67 -3.20
N ILE A 108 16.34 26.47 -3.37
CA ILE A 108 16.37 27.57 -4.34
C ILE A 108 16.39 26.92 -5.72
N PHE A 109 15.51 27.34 -6.62
CA PHE A 109 15.61 27.00 -8.04
C PHE A 109 16.83 27.73 -8.64
N ALA A 110 17.80 26.95 -9.13
CA ALA A 110 18.75 27.33 -10.18
C ALA A 110 19.13 26.05 -10.93
#